data_AF-A0A948DG64-F1
#
_entry.id   AF-A0A948DG64-F1
#
_cell.length_a   1.000
_cell.length_b   1.000
_cell.length_c   1.000
_cell.angle_alpha   90.00
_cell.angle_beta   90.00
_cell.angle_gamma   90.00
#
_symmetry.space_group_name_H-M   'P 1'
#
loop_
_entity.id
_entity.type
_entity.pdbx_description
1 polymer ?
#
loop_
_entity_poly.entity_id
_entity_poly.type
_entity_poly.pdbx_seq_one_letter_code
_entity_poly.pdbx_strand_id
1 'polypeptide(L)' 'MDNCIFCRIAKGEIPCEKIWEDRDFLAFLDIHPTTEGMTLIIPKQHLSSNVFHNEDRDVHNLISAAKKVSILLEKI' A
#
# COMPACT_ATOMS: atom_id res chain seq x y z
N MET A 1 -15.53 7.49 -4.52
CA MET A 1 -14.07 7.39 -4.70
C MET A 1 -13.35 8.62 -4.15
N ASP A 2 -13.88 9.83 -4.34
CA ASP A 2 -13.22 11.09 -3.90
C ASP A 2 -13.01 11.22 -2.38
N ASN A 3 -13.77 10.49 -1.56
CA ASN A 3 -13.61 10.48 -0.11
C ASN A 3 -12.61 9.40 0.40
N CYS A 4 -11.99 8.62 -0.49
CA CYS A 4 -11.03 7.59 -0.06
C CYS A 4 -9.66 8.22 0.21
N ILE A 5 -9.26 8.23 1.49
CA ILE A 5 -7.95 8.76 1.91
C ILE A 5 -6.77 8.09 1.19
N PHE A 6 -6.83 6.77 0.96
CA PHE A 6 -5.76 6.03 0.27
C PHE A 6 -5.65 6.40 -1.21
N CYS A 7 -6.77 6.69 -1.89
CA CYS A 7 -6.74 7.20 -3.25
C CYS A 7 -6.08 8.58 -3.33
N ARG A 8 -6.37 9.44 -2.34
CA ARG A 8 -5.76 10.79 -2.27
C ARG A 8 -4.26 10.71 -1.97
N ILE A 9 -3.84 9.78 -1.11
CA ILE A 9 -2.42 9.46 -0.87
C ILE A 9 -1.76 8.95 -2.17
N ALA A 10 -2.38 7.98 -2.86
CA ALA A 10 -1.84 7.43 -4.11
C ALA A 10 -1.73 8.46 -5.24
N LYS A 11 -2.58 9.49 -5.24
CA LYS A 11 -2.52 10.63 -6.17
C LYS A 11 -1.53 11.72 -5.74
N GLY A 12 -0.96 11.64 -4.53
CA GLY A 12 -0.07 12.66 -3.97
C GLY A 12 -0.78 13.91 -3.43
N GLU A 13 -2.10 13.86 -3.23
CA GLU A 13 -2.87 14.98 -2.65
C GLU A 13 -2.71 15.08 -1.13
N ILE A 14 -2.41 13.95 -0.47
CA ILE A 14 -2.11 13.86 0.95
C ILE A 14 -0.66 13.35 1.07
N PRO A 15 0.21 14.01 1.83
CA PRO A 15 1.59 13.56 2.01
C PRO A 15 1.64 12.23 2.77
N CYS A 16 2.65 11.42 2.47
CA CYS A 16 2.96 10.20 3.21
C CYS A 16 4.48 9.95 3.19
N GLU A 17 4.99 9.27 4.22
CA GLU A 17 6.37 8.83 4.28
C GLU A 17 6.55 7.58 3.42
N LYS A 18 6.84 7.81 2.13
CA LYS A 18 6.94 6.78 1.11
C LYS A 18 8.20 5.94 1.29
N ILE A 19 8.02 4.62 1.37
CA ILE A 19 9.09 3.62 1.44
C ILE A 19 9.40 3.05 0.07
N TRP A 20 8.36 2.81 -0.73
CA TRP A 20 8.51 2.21 -2.06
C TRP A 20 7.29 2.53 -2.93
N GLU A 21 7.50 2.62 -4.23
CA GLU A 21 6.44 2.85 -5.20
C GLU A 21 6.83 2.23 -6.54
N ASP A 22 5.87 1.60 -7.20
CA ASP A 22 5.98 1.23 -8.61
C ASP A 22 4.79 1.75 -9.42
N ARG A 23 4.56 1.19 -10.60
CA ARG A 23 3.45 1.59 -11.47
C ARG A 23 2.09 1.39 -10.80
N ASP A 24 1.92 0.29 -10.06
CA ASP A 24 0.61 -0.23 -9.65
C ASP A 24 0.41 -0.13 -8.13
N PHE A 25 1.50 -0.02 -7.35
CA PHE A 25 1.48 -0.05 -5.89
C PHE A 25 2.25 1.10 -5.25
N LEU A 26 1.87 1.43 -4.03
CA LEU A 26 2.52 2.41 -3.17
C LEU A 26 2.65 1.82 -1.76
N ALA A 27 3.81 1.97 -1.15
CA ALA A 27 4.08 1.58 0.23
C ALA A 27 4.61 2.78 1.03
N PHE A 28 4.06 3.00 2.21
CA PHE A 28 4.38 4.14 3.08
C PHE A 28 4.21 3.78 4.56
N LEU A 29 4.89 4.50 5.45
CA LEU A 29 4.82 4.24 6.89
C LEU A 29 3.43 4.55 7.44
N ASP A 30 2.98 3.71 8.37
CA ASP A 30 1.77 3.99 9.15
C ASP A 30 2.04 5.17 10.10
N ILE A 31 1.05 6.05 10.26
CA ILE A 31 1.11 7.19 11.19
C ILE A 31 0.78 6.78 12.63
N HIS A 32 0.21 5.58 12.83
CA HIS A 32 -0.09 4.98 14.11
C HIS A 32 0.59 3.59 14.23
N PRO A 33 1.92 3.52 14.12
CA PRO A 33 2.63 2.25 14.10
C PRO A 33 2.58 1.56 15.48
N THR A 34 2.37 0.24 15.49
CA THR A 34 2.53 -0.58 16.71
C THR A 34 3.93 -1.16 16.85
N THR A 35 4.70 -1.19 15.75
CA THR A 35 6.09 -1.61 15.69
C THR A 35 6.87 -0.68 14.78
N GLU A 36 8.18 -0.59 15.00
CA GLU A 36 9.06 0.15 14.10
C GLU A 36 8.98 -0.39 12.66
N GLY A 37 8.97 0.51 11.68
CA GLY A 37 8.88 0.15 10.26
C GLY A 37 7.51 -0.35 9.80
N MET A 38 6.47 -0.30 10.63
CA MET A 38 5.11 -0.69 10.21
C MET A 38 4.69 0.11 8.97
N THR A 39 4.46 -0.61 7.87
CA THR A 39 4.29 -0.05 6.54
C THR A 39 2.98 -0.56 5.95
N LEU A 40 2.19 0.35 5.37
CA LEU A 40 0.99 0.03 4.61
C LEU A 40 1.35 -0.08 3.13
N ILE A 41 0.90 -1.15 2.48
CA ILE A 41 1.03 -1.34 1.02
C ILE A 41 -0.37 -1.27 0.42
N ILE A 42 -0.57 -0.38 -0.54
CA ILE A 42 -1.85 -0.18 -1.23
C ILE A 42 -1.69 -0.30 -2.74
N PRO A 43 -2.71 -0.81 -3.45
CA PRO A 43 -2.82 -0.59 -4.89
C PRO A 43 -3.15 0.89 -5.17
N LYS A 44 -2.62 1.44 -6.26
CA LYS A 44 -2.99 2.77 -6.75
C LYS A 44 -4.39 2.76 -7.37
N GLN A 45 -4.78 1.63 -7.95
CA GLN A 45 -6.17 1.38 -8.33
C GLN A 45 -7.02 1.18 -7.07
N HIS A 46 -8.20 1.81 -7.03
CA HIS A 46 -9.14 1.59 -5.94
C HIS A 46 -9.76 0.19 -6.03
N LEU A 47 -9.56 -0.62 -4.99
CA LEU A 47 -10.16 -1.94 -4.82
C LEU A 47 -11.08 -1.94 -3.59
N SER A 48 -11.95 -2.96 -3.50
CA SER A 48 -12.83 -3.15 -2.34
C SER A 48 -12.00 -3.41 -1.08
N SER A 49 -12.38 -2.79 0.04
CA SER A 49 -11.82 -3.11 1.36
C SER A 49 -12.17 -4.52 1.82
N ASN A 50 -13.27 -5.08 1.29
CA ASN A 50 -13.60 -6.48 1.45
C ASN A 50 -12.86 -7.31 0.40
N VAL A 51 -11.89 -8.11 0.84
CA VAL A 51 -11.04 -8.96 -0.01
C VAL A 51 -11.84 -9.99 -0.82
N PHE A 52 -12.99 -10.44 -0.32
CA PHE A 52 -13.85 -11.41 -1.02
C PHE A 52 -14.48 -10.86 -2.31
N HIS A 53 -14.40 -9.55 -2.54
CA HIS A 53 -14.91 -8.89 -3.74
C HIS A 53 -13.80 -8.48 -4.73
N ASN A 54 -12.56 -8.93 -4.52
CA ASN A 54 -11.44 -8.64 -5.41
C ASN A 54 -11.07 -9.89 -6.22
N GLU A 55 -10.53 -9.69 -7.42
CA GLU A 55 -10.05 -10.79 -8.26
C GLU A 55 -8.81 -11.44 -7.64
N ASP A 56 -8.66 -12.77 -7.79
CA ASP A 56 -7.50 -13.51 -7.28
C ASP A 56 -6.16 -12.92 -7.74
N ARG A 57 -6.13 -12.41 -8.98
CA ARG A 57 -4.97 -11.75 -9.56
C ARG A 57 -4.56 -10.50 -8.77
N ASP A 58 -5.51 -9.69 -8.34
CA ASP A 58 -5.24 -8.45 -7.63
C ASP A 58 -4.70 -8.73 -6.23
N VAL A 59 -5.30 -9.71 -5.55
CA VAL A 59 -4.81 -10.19 -4.25
C VAL A 59 -3.40 -10.76 -4.37
N HIS A 60 -3.15 -11.59 -5.39
CA HIS A 60 -1.82 -12.15 -5.63
C HIS A 60 -0.75 -11.08 -5.87
N ASN A 61 -1.07 -10.06 -6.67
CA ASN A 61 -0.15 -8.97 -6.96
C ASN A 61 0.12 -8.12 -5.71
N LEU A 62 -0.90 -7.85 -4.89
CA LEU A 62 -0.75 -7.10 -3.64
C LEU A 62 0.17 -7.83 -2.65
N ILE A 63 0.00 -9.14 -2.47
CA ILE A 63 0.88 -9.95 -1.61
C ILE A 63 2.30 -10.01 -2.18
N SER A 64 2.45 -10.07 -3.51
CA SER A 64 3.76 -10.02 -4.16
C SER A 64 4.46 -8.67 -3.94
N ALA A 65 3.73 -7.56 -3.96
CA ALA A 65 4.25 -6.24 -3.63
C ALA A 65 4.66 -6.17 -2.14
N ALA A 66 3.82 -6.67 -1.23
CA ALA A 66 4.14 -6.72 0.20
C ALA A 66 5.44 -7.50 0.47
N LYS A 67 5.67 -8.63 -0.20
CA LYS A 67 6.93 -9.39 -0.09
C LYS A 67 8.15 -8.58 -0.56
N LYS A 68 8.03 -7.80 -1.64
CA LYS A 68 9.15 -6.95 -2.09
C LYS A 68 9.48 -5.89 -1.05
N VAL A 69 8.44 -5.26 -0.49
CA VAL A 69 8.59 -4.22 0.55
C VAL A 69 9.18 -4.81 1.83
N SER A 70 8.77 -6.01 2.26
CA SER A 70 9.33 -6.64 3.45
C SER A 70 10.84 -6.90 3.30
N ILE A 71 11.29 -7.33 2.13
CA ILE A 71 12.73 -7.51 1.82
C ILE A 71 13.48 -6.17 1.84
N LEU A 72 12.82 -5.06 1.47
CA LEU A 72 13.41 -3.73 1.58
C LEU A 72 13.58 -3.33 3.05
N LEU A 73 12.55 -3.56 3.87
CA LEU A 73 12.54 -3.20 5.29
C LEU A 73 13.54 -4.02 6.11
N GLU A 74 13.84 -5.27 5.75
CA GLU A 74 14.91 -6.07 6.39
C GLU A 74 16.31 -5.43 6.28
N LYS A 75 16.51 -4.51 5.34
CA LYS A 75 17.80 -3.87 5.07
C LYS A 75 17.96 -2.51 5.75
N ILE A 76 16.93 -2.05 6.44
CA ILE A 76 16.87 -0.77 7.17
C ILE A 76 17.04 -1.08 8.65
#